data_AF-A0A436EJJ4-F1
#
_entry.id   AF-A0A436EJJ4-F1
#
_cell.length_a   1.000
_cell.length_b   1.000
_cell.length_c   1.000
_cell.angle_alpha   90.00
_cell.angle_beta   90.00
_cell.angle_gamma   90.00
#
_symmetry.space_group_name_H-M   'P 1'
#
loop_
_entity.id
_entity.type
_entity.pdbx_description
1 polymer ?
#
loop_
_entity_poly.entity_id
_entity_poly.type
_entity_poly.pdbx_seq_one_letter_code
_entity_poly.pdbx_strand_id
1 'polypeptide(L)' 'PYFGFDNVIITPHLAGITEESMMRMGVGAAGEALLVLANKLPVNLRNPEVVDHYRRRFPASP' A
#
# COMPACT_ATOMS: atom_id res chain seq x y z
N PRO A 1 23.24 -20.35 -3.06
CA PRO A 1 24.60 -19.85 -3.37
C PRO A 1 25.11 -18.82 -2.35
N TYR A 2 24.29 -17.82 -1.96
CA TYR A 2 24.74 -16.68 -1.13
C TYR A 2 25.01 -16.99 0.35
N PHE A 3 24.47 -18.08 0.91
CA PHE A 3 24.69 -18.45 2.32
C PHE A 3 26.13 -18.86 2.66
N GLY A 4 27.00 -19.06 1.66
CA GLY A 4 28.39 -19.50 1.85
C GLY A 4 29.43 -18.38 1.89
N PHE A 5 29.04 -17.11 1.86
CA PHE A 5 29.98 -15.98 1.88
C PHE A 5 30.09 -15.37 3.28
N ASP A 6 31.32 -15.22 3.78
CA ASP A 6 31.59 -14.69 5.14
C ASP A 6 31.29 -13.19 5.30
N ASN A 7 31.12 -12.47 4.19
CA ASN A 7 30.92 -11.03 4.15
C ASN A 7 29.52 -10.61 3.67
N VAL A 8 28.54 -11.52 3.73
CA VAL A 8 27.16 -11.27 3.29
C VAL A 8 26.16 -11.54 4.42
N ILE A 9 25.31 -10.55 4.72
CA ILE A 9 24.15 -10.70 5.60
C ILE A 9 22.90 -10.84 4.75
N ILE A 10 22.13 -11.91 4.98
CA ILE A 10 20.87 -12.19 4.29
C ILE A 10 19.71 -11.96 5.25
N THR A 11 18.73 -11.15 4.86
CA THR A 11 17.49 -10.97 5.60
C THR A 11 16.32 -11.48 4.77
N PRO A 12 15.39 -12.28 5.34
CA PRO A 12 14.29 -12.88 4.58
C PRO A 12 13.12 -11.90 4.41
N HIS A 13 13.38 -10.74 3.78
CA HIS A 13 12.38 -9.68 3.58
C HIS A 13 11.70 -9.19 4.87
N LEU A 14 12.46 -9.05 5.96
CA LEU A 14 11.93 -8.69 7.28
C LEU A 14 12.09 -7.22 7.69
N ALA A 15 12.64 -6.37 6.81
CA ALA A 15 13.02 -5.00 7.17
C ALA A 15 11.89 -4.15 7.77
N GLY A 16 10.64 -4.42 7.40
CA GLY A 16 9.44 -3.72 7.89
C GLY A 16 8.52 -4.55 8.80
N ILE A 17 8.93 -5.76 9.20
CA ILE A 17 8.06 -6.73 9.87
C ILE A 17 8.22 -6.61 11.38
N THR A 18 7.66 -5.53 11.95
CA THR A 18 7.40 -5.41 13.40
C THR A 18 5.89 -5.50 13.66
N GLU A 19 5.48 -5.84 14.87
CA GLU A 19 4.06 -5.93 15.24
C GLU A 19 3.31 -4.62 14.94
N GLU A 20 3.89 -3.48 15.34
CA GLU A 20 3.30 -2.16 15.16
C GLU A 20 3.31 -1.72 13.68
N SER A 21 4.35 -2.09 12.93
CA SER A 21 4.42 -1.81 11.50
C SER A 21 3.33 -2.58 10.75
N MET A 22 3.20 -3.88 11.02
CA MET A 22 2.19 -4.73 10.41
C MET A 22 0.77 -4.28 10.77
N MET A 23 0.52 -3.91 12.03
CA MET A 23 -0.77 -3.37 12.46
C MET A 23 -1.11 -2.07 11.72
N ARG A 24 -0.19 -1.10 11.69
CA ARG A 24 -0.43 0.19 11.00
C ARG A 24 -0.61 0.01 9.50
N MET A 25 0.17 -0.86 8.86
CA MET A 25 0.05 -1.16 7.45
C MET A 25 -1.29 -1.82 7.13
N GLY A 26 -1.72 -2.80 7.93
CA GLY A 26 -3.00 -3.48 7.76
C GLY A 26 -4.20 -2.53 7.94
N VAL A 27 -4.20 -1.73 9.01
CA VAL A 27 -5.24 -0.72 9.27
C VAL A 27 -5.26 0.34 8.16
N GLY A 28 -4.09 0.82 7.73
CA GLY A 28 -3.97 1.77 6.63
C GLY A 28 -4.55 1.22 5.33
N ALA A 29 -4.18 -0.01 4.94
CA ALA A 29 -4.69 -0.66 3.74
C ALA A 29 -6.20 -0.85 3.77
N ALA A 30 -6.75 -1.29 4.91
CA ALA A 30 -8.20 -1.43 5.07
C ALA A 30 -8.92 -0.07 4.98
N GLY A 31 -8.35 0.98 5.58
CA GLY A 31 -8.89 2.35 5.49
C GLY A 31 -8.92 2.89 4.06
N GLU A 32 -7.84 2.71 3.29
CA GLU A 32 -7.79 3.11 1.89
C GLU A 32 -8.83 2.36 1.04
N ALA A 33 -9.01 1.05 1.28
CA ALA A 33 -10.03 0.25 0.59
C ALA A 33 -11.45 0.76 0.87
N LEU A 34 -11.75 1.12 2.12
CA LEU A 34 -13.04 1.72 2.49
C LEU A 34 -13.28 3.05 1.78
N LEU A 35 -12.26 3.90 1.61
CA LEU A 35 -12.38 5.16 0.86
C LEU A 35 -12.74 4.90 -0.60
N VAL A 36 -12.03 3.97 -1.26
CA VAL A 36 -12.31 3.61 -2.66
C VAL A 36 -13.72 3.06 -2.82
N LEU A 37 -14.16 2.16 -1.93
CA LEU A 37 -15.52 1.62 -1.93
C LEU A 37 -16.59 2.70 -1.70
N ALA A 38 -16.28 3.72 -0.90
CA ALA A 38 -17.12 4.90 -0.69
C ALA A 38 -17.00 5.94 -1.82
N ASN A 39 -16.37 5.60 -2.96
CA ASN A 39 -16.14 6.48 -4.11
C ASN A 39 -15.31 7.75 -3.78
N LYS A 40 -14.50 7.68 -2.73
CA LYS A 40 -13.51 8.68 -2.36
C LYS A 40 -12.14 8.28 -2.92
N LEU A 41 -11.25 9.26 -3.05
CA LEU A 41 -9.86 8.97 -3.43
C LEU A 41 -9.08 8.46 -2.20
N PRO A 42 -8.10 7.55 -2.41
CA PRO A 42 -7.15 7.18 -1.37
C PRO A 42 -6.42 8.39 -0.80
N VAL A 43 -6.06 8.36 0.49
CA VAL A 43 -5.21 9.37 1.14
C VAL A 43 -3.82 9.34 0.53
N ASN A 44 -3.25 8.15 0.33
CA ASN A 44 -1.93 7.96 -0.26
C ASN A 44 -1.99 7.58 -1.75
N LEU A 45 -2.71 8.36 -2.55
CA LEU A 45 -2.81 8.13 -3.98
C LEU A 45 -1.45 8.33 -4.67
N ARG A 46 -0.90 7.27 -5.27
CA ARG A 46 0.43 7.28 -5.90
C ARG A 46 0.44 7.69 -7.37
N ASN A 47 -0.70 7.53 -8.03
CA ASN A 47 -0.90 7.74 -9.46
C ASN A 47 -2.01 8.78 -9.69
N PRO A 48 -1.78 10.07 -9.37
CA PRO A 48 -2.79 11.11 -9.53
C PRO A 48 -3.26 11.29 -10.98
N GLU A 49 -2.43 10.95 -11.96
CA GLU A 49 -2.73 11.04 -13.38
C GLU A 49 -3.90 10.14 -13.83
N VAL A 50 -4.26 9.12 -13.06
CA VAL A 50 -5.37 8.21 -13.40
C VAL A 50 -6.72 8.64 -12.83
N VAL A 51 -6.77 9.72 -12.04
CA VAL A 51 -8.01 10.17 -11.38
C VAL A 51 -9.12 10.45 -12.40
N ASP A 52 -8.81 11.12 -13.50
CA ASP A 52 -9.80 11.41 -14.53
C ASP A 52 -10.38 10.13 -15.14
N HIS A 53 -9.54 9.13 -15.39
CA HIS A 53 -9.99 7.83 -15.86
C HIS A 53 -10.88 7.13 -14.81
N TYR A 54 -10.49 7.18 -13.53
CA TYR A 54 -11.28 6.65 -12.43
C TYR A 54 -12.66 7.32 -12.35
N ARG A 55 -12.73 8.66 -12.43
CA ARG A 55 -13.98 9.44 -12.36
C ARG A 55 -14.91 9.24 -13.56
N ARG A 56 -14.37 8.94 -14.74
CA ARG A 56 -15.19 8.51 -15.89
C ARG A 56 -15.93 7.20 -15.62
N ARG A 57 -15.30 6.27 -14.90
CA ARG A 57 -15.90 4.96 -14.56
C ARG A 57 -16.78 5.03 -13.32
N PHE A 58 -16.36 5.78 -12.31
CA PHE A 58 -17.03 5.97 -11.03
C PHE A 58 -17.22 7.47 -10.77
N PRO A 59 -18.27 8.08 -11.35
CA PRO A 59 -18.57 9.49 -11.14
C PRO A 59 -18.77 9.78 -9.66
N ALA A 60 -18.26 10.91 -9.16
CA ALA A 60 -18.54 11.33 -7.79
C ALA A 60 -20.06 11.52 -7.62
N SER A 61 -20.61 11.04 -6.50
CA SER A 61 -21.99 11.37 -6.14
C SER A 61 -22.10 12.89 -5.94
N PRO A 62 -23.27 13.49 -6.22
CA PRO A 62 -23.51 14.92 -5.96
C PRO A 62 -23.24 15.33 -4.52
#